data_AF-A0A7M4AH06-F1
#
_entry.id   AF-A0A7M4AH06-F1
#
_cell.length_a   1.000
_cell.length_b   1.000
_cell.length_c   1.000
_cell.angle_alpha   90.00
_cell.angle_beta   90.00
_cell.angle_gamma   90.00
#
_symmetry.space_group_name_H-M   'P 1'
#
loop_
_entity.id
_entity.type
_entity.pdbx_description
1 polymer ?
#
loop_
_entity_poly.entity_id
_entity_poly.type
_entity_poly.pdbx_seq_one_letter_code
_entity_poly.pdbx_strand_id
1 'polypeptide(L)'
;MPIAVQMEAMAHGNASTLWLARQEAVNCRLEVWATDQGGLLAAGTFSNILCMAGHAERAAVGCEDGTVLVWDRALLRRRLDAPQENPSAPADERTSALQAKLRALRK
;
A
#
# COMPACT_ATOMS: atom_id res chain seq x y z
N MET A 1 7.11 14.14 14.14
CA MET A 1 5.87 13.34 14.07
C MET A 1 6.09 12.05 14.84
N PRO A 2 5.35 11.80 15.94
CA PRO A 2 5.50 10.58 16.72
C PRO A 2 5.06 9.34 15.92
N ILE A 3 5.65 8.19 16.24
CA ILE A 3 5.16 6.90 15.76
C ILE A 3 3.97 6.53 16.63
N ALA A 4 2.80 6.34 16.01
CA ALA A 4 1.59 5.94 16.71
C ALA A 4 1.57 4.43 16.95
N VAL A 5 1.83 3.66 15.88
CA VAL A 5 1.85 2.19 15.90
C VAL A 5 2.94 1.70 14.96
N GLN A 6 3.55 0.57 15.29
CA GLN A 6 4.46 -0.14 14.41
C GLN A 6 4.18 -1.65 14.46
N MET A 7 4.45 -2.34 13.37
CA MET A 7 4.36 -3.80 13.32
C MET A 7 5.32 -4.38 12.29
N GLU A 8 5.68 -5.64 12.51
CA GLU A 8 6.35 -6.46 11.51
C GLU A 8 5.30 -7.30 10.77
N ALA A 9 5.40 -7.40 9.44
CA ALA A 9 4.61 -8.34 8.65
C ALA A 9 5.30 -8.65 7.34
N MET A 10 4.83 -9.72 6.70
CA MET A 10 5.14 -10.09 5.32
C MET A 10 6.63 -10.22 4.97
N ALA A 11 7.03 -11.38 4.47
CA ALA A 11 8.37 -11.51 3.91
C ALA A 11 8.53 -10.71 2.60
N HIS A 12 9.62 -9.97 2.47
CA HIS A 12 10.12 -9.31 1.27
C HIS A 12 11.61 -9.62 1.13
N GLY A 13 12.01 -10.17 -0.02
CA GLY A 13 13.37 -10.73 -0.16
C GLY A 13 13.61 -11.85 0.85
N ASN A 14 14.67 -11.71 1.66
CA ASN A 14 15.08 -12.67 2.69
C ASN A 14 14.69 -12.25 4.11
N ALA A 15 13.96 -11.15 4.28
CA ALA A 15 13.53 -10.66 5.59
C ALA A 15 12.05 -10.23 5.59
N SER A 16 11.55 -9.78 6.72
CA SER A 16 10.21 -9.22 6.86
C SER A 16 10.16 -7.74 6.48
N THR A 17 8.96 -7.17 6.40
CA THR A 17 8.79 -5.72 6.25
C THR A 17 8.40 -5.07 7.57
N LEU A 18 8.89 -3.86 7.81
CA LEU A 18 8.50 -3.03 8.94
C LEU A 18 7.44 -2.01 8.49
N TRP A 19 6.31 -2.01 9.18
CA TRP A 19 5.19 -1.10 8.92
C TRP A 19 5.13 -0.07 10.03
N LEU A 20 5.16 1.22 9.65
CA LEU A 20 5.17 2.34 10.57
C LEU A 20 4.00 3.27 10.29
N ALA A 21 3.17 3.51 11.29
CA ALA A 21 2.11 4.51 11.24
C ALA A 21 2.59 5.76 12.00
N ARG A 22 2.75 6.88 11.29
CA ARG A 22 3.14 8.18 11.85
C ARG A 22 1.97 9.13 11.80
N GLN A 23 1.59 9.67 12.95
CA GLN A 23 0.50 10.63 13.00
C GLN A 23 0.96 11.97 12.39
N GLU A 24 0.15 12.52 11.51
CA GLU A 24 0.37 13.78 10.80
C GLU A 24 -0.88 14.66 10.93
N ALA A 25 -0.89 15.51 11.97
CA ALA A 25 -1.97 16.43 12.32
C ALA A 25 -3.38 15.80 12.41
N VAL A 26 -4.04 15.56 11.28
CA VAL A 26 -5.41 15.03 11.15
C VAL A 26 -5.47 13.68 10.43
N ASN A 27 -4.34 13.16 9.98
CA ASN A 27 -4.24 11.90 9.27
C ASN A 27 -3.02 11.09 9.75
N CYS A 28 -2.81 9.93 9.15
CA CYS A 28 -1.67 9.08 9.44
C CYS A 28 -0.97 8.70 8.14
N ARG A 29 0.36 8.84 8.14
CA ARG A 29 1.23 8.32 7.09
C ARG A 29 1.64 6.91 7.47
N LEU A 30 1.22 5.94 6.66
CA LEU A 30 1.65 4.55 6.76
C LEU A 30 2.82 4.33 5.80
N GLU A 31 3.91 3.79 6.34
CA GLU A 31 5.13 3.51 5.60
C GLU A 31 5.49 2.03 5.73
N VAL A 32 5.88 1.40 4.63
CA VAL A 32 6.37 0.01 4.60
C VAL A 32 7.83 0.02 4.20
N TRP A 33 8.68 -0.56 5.03
CA TRP A 33 10.13 -0.54 4.89
C TRP A 33 10.69 -1.95 4.71
N ALA A 34 11.68 -2.11 3.83
CA ALA A 34 12.49 -3.30 3.77
C ALA A 34 13.44 -3.35 4.99
N THR A 35 13.50 -4.48 5.69
CA THR A 35 14.34 -4.62 6.90
C THR A 35 15.75 -5.13 6.60
N ASP A 36 15.95 -5.86 5.50
CA ASP A 36 17.24 -6.44 5.11
C ASP A 36 18.16 -5.42 4.43
N GLN A 37 17.65 -4.70 3.43
CA GLN A 37 18.43 -3.73 2.66
C GLN A 37 18.19 -2.29 3.12
N GLY A 38 17.21 -2.07 3.99
CA GLY A 38 16.67 -0.75 4.26
C GLY A 38 15.91 -0.20 3.06
N GLY A 39 15.26 0.95 3.26
CA GLY A 39 14.56 1.67 2.19
C GLY A 39 13.04 1.52 2.23
N LEU A 40 12.38 2.58 1.78
CA LEU A 40 10.93 2.70 1.75
C LEU A 40 10.40 1.95 0.52
N LEU A 41 9.58 0.94 0.76
CA LEU A 41 8.93 0.15 -0.29
C LEU A 41 7.63 0.80 -0.75
N ALA A 42 6.84 1.31 0.19
CA ALA A 42 5.56 1.95 -0.10
C ALA A 42 5.20 2.95 1.00
N ALA A 43 4.42 3.96 0.64
CA ALA A 43 3.79 4.86 1.59
C ALA A 43 2.38 5.24 1.13
N GLY A 44 1.52 5.57 2.09
CA GLY A 44 0.19 6.10 1.84
C GLY A 44 -0.31 6.93 3.01
N THR A 45 -1.26 7.82 2.72
CA THR A 45 -1.94 8.63 3.74
C THR A 45 -3.35 8.09 3.95
N PHE A 46 -3.71 7.88 5.21
CA PHE A 46 -4.98 7.33 5.64
C PHE A 46 -5.54 8.15 6.81
N SER A 47 -6.79 7.91 7.17
CA SER A 47 -7.33 8.35 8.48
C SER A 47 -6.44 7.84 9.62
N ASN A 48 -6.53 8.47 10.80
CA ASN A 48 -5.68 8.12 11.94
C ASN A 48 -5.67 6.61 12.21
N ILE A 49 -4.49 5.99 12.16
CA ILE A 49 -4.32 4.56 12.38
C ILE A 49 -4.22 4.31 13.89
N LEU A 50 -5.14 3.51 14.42
CA LEU A 50 -5.23 3.22 15.86
C LEU A 50 -4.60 1.87 16.21
N CYS A 51 -4.65 0.91 15.31
CA CYS A 51 -4.10 -0.43 15.52
C CYS A 51 -3.61 -1.05 14.21
N MET A 52 -2.61 -1.92 14.33
CA MET A 52 -2.16 -2.74 13.22
C MET A 52 -1.83 -4.14 13.71
N ALA A 53 -2.06 -5.14 12.86
CA ALA A 53 -1.73 -6.54 13.15
C ALA A 53 -1.05 -7.20 11.93
N GLY A 54 0.08 -7.84 12.18
CA GLY A 54 0.91 -8.45 11.16
C GLY A 54 0.92 -9.96 11.19
N HIS A 55 0.94 -10.56 10.00
CA HIS A 55 1.17 -11.98 9.79
C HIS A 55 2.09 -12.18 8.58
N ALA A 56 2.56 -13.41 8.37
CA ALA A 56 3.42 -13.77 7.26
C ALA A 56 2.81 -13.44 5.88
N GLU A 57 1.48 -13.51 5.72
CA GLU A 57 0.79 -13.34 4.42
C GLU A 57 -0.19 -12.16 4.38
N ARG A 58 -0.44 -11.52 5.53
CA ARG A 58 -1.46 -10.47 5.68
C ARG A 58 -0.96 -9.38 6.62
N ALA A 59 -1.40 -8.15 6.36
CA ALA A 59 -1.30 -7.03 7.29
C ALA A 59 -2.66 -6.37 7.37
N ALA A 60 -3.15 -6.11 8.58
CA ALA A 60 -4.39 -5.41 8.82
C ALA A 60 -4.13 -4.10 9.54
N VAL A 61 -4.84 -3.04 9.15
CA VAL A 61 -4.73 -1.69 9.71
C VAL A 61 -6.13 -1.19 10.02
N GLY A 62 -6.37 -0.83 11.28
CA GLY A 62 -7.63 -0.25 11.75
C GLY A 62 -7.51 1.25 11.94
N CYS A 63 -8.42 2.01 11.33
CA CYS A 63 -8.46 3.46 11.36
C CYS A 63 -9.56 3.99 12.29
N GLU A 64 -9.40 5.23 12.75
CA GLU A 64 -10.34 5.96 13.61
C GLU A 64 -11.72 6.16 12.97
N ASP A 65 -11.80 6.24 11.63
CA ASP A 65 -13.05 6.38 10.89
C ASP A 65 -13.83 5.05 10.72
N GLY A 66 -13.35 3.97 11.33
CA GLY A 66 -13.93 2.63 11.24
C GLY A 66 -13.47 1.83 10.02
N THR A 67 -12.64 2.39 9.14
CA THR A 67 -12.07 1.66 8.00
C THR A 67 -11.07 0.62 8.49
N VAL A 68 -11.13 -0.58 7.89
CA VAL A 68 -10.10 -1.61 8.07
C VAL A 68 -9.49 -1.93 6.70
N LEU A 69 -8.18 -1.72 6.58
CA LEU A 69 -7.41 -2.03 5.38
C LEU A 69 -6.69 -3.34 5.59
N VAL A 70 -6.79 -4.25 4.61
CA VAL A 70 -6.09 -5.54 4.64
C VAL A 70 -5.25 -5.69 3.38
N TRP A 71 -3.95 -5.87 3.56
CA TRP A 71 -3.04 -6.20 2.47
C TRP A 71 -2.81 -7.71 2.39
N ASP A 72 -2.78 -8.19 1.16
CA ASP A 72 -2.30 -9.52 0.78
C ASP A 72 -0.82 -9.43 0.37
N ARG A 73 0.02 -10.34 0.86
CA ARG A 73 1.45 -10.35 0.51
C ARG A 73 1.70 -10.50 -0.99
N ALA A 74 1.03 -11.44 -1.64
CA ALA A 74 1.25 -11.70 -3.07
C ALA A 74 0.79 -10.51 -3.92
N LEU A 75 -0.34 -9.88 -3.59
CA LEU A 75 -0.81 -8.69 -4.30
C LEU A 75 0.08 -7.47 -4.05
N LEU A 76 0.54 -7.25 -2.82
CA LEU A 76 1.47 -6.17 -2.50
C LEU A 76 2.77 -6.35 -3.27
N ARG A 77 3.35 -7.56 -3.24
CA ARG A 77 4.59 -7.88 -3.96
C ARG A 77 4.44 -7.64 -5.46
N ARG A 78 3.33 -8.09 -6.06
CA ARG A 78 3.06 -7.83 -7.48
C ARG A 78 3.03 -6.32 -7.81
N ARG A 79 2.57 -5.47 -6.89
CA ARG A 79 2.57 -4.01 -7.08
C ARG A 79 3.95 -3.40 -6.91
N LEU A 80 4.75 -3.91 -5.97
CA LEU A 80 6.14 -3.45 -5.79
C LEU A 80 7.03 -3.83 -6.98
N ASP A 81 6.81 -5.02 -7.53
CA ASP A 81 7.56 -5.54 -8.69
C ASP A 81 7.02 -5.03 -10.03
N ALA A 82 5.83 -4.41 -10.05
CA ALA A 82 5.27 -3.84 -11.27
C ALA A 82 6.16 -2.68 -11.75
N PRO A 83 6.47 -2.60 -13.05
CA PRO A 83 7.08 -1.41 -13.61
C PRO A 83 6.23 -0.20 -13.21
N GLN A 84 6.85 0.87 -12.72
CA GLN A 84 6.10 2.11 -12.53
C GLN A 84 5.52 2.50 -13.88
N GLU A 85 4.19 2.39 -14.02
CA GLU A 85 3.48 2.95 -15.16
C GLU A 85 3.74 4.45 -15.11
N ASN A 86 4.58 4.94 -16.02
CA ASN A 86 4.66 6.36 -16.30
C ASN A 86 3.26 6.79 -16.73
N PRO A 87 2.56 7.69 -16.01
CA PRO A 87 1.23 8.16 -16.41
C PRO A 87 1.23 8.84 -17.80
N SER A 88 2.43 9.17 -18.29
CA SER A 88 2.72 9.76 -19.59
C SER A 88 3.15 8.76 -20.67
N ALA A 89 3.26 7.46 -20.36
CA ALA A 89 3.47 6.45 -21.40
C ALA A 89 2.20 6.36 -22.26
N PRO A 90 2.33 6.30 -23.60
CA PRO A 90 1.17 6.16 -24.48
C PRO A 90 0.41 4.89 -24.09
N ALA A 91 -0.88 5.04 -23.79
CA ALA A 91 -1.72 3.94 -23.37
C ALA A 91 -1.74 2.86 -24.46
N ASP A 92 -1.31 1.65 -24.11
CA ASP A 92 -1.37 0.49 -25.00
C ASP A 92 -2.75 0.38 -25.67
N GLU A 93 -2.78 0.00 -26.95
CA GLU A 93 -4.02 -0.08 -27.76
C GLU A 93 -5.13 -0.85 -27.05
N ARG A 94 -4.76 -1.92 -26.33
CA ARG A 94 -5.69 -2.75 -25.54
C ARG A 94 -6.32 -1.97 -24.38
N THR A 95 -5.53 -1.16 -23.69
CA THR A 95 -5.98 -0.34 -22.55
C THR A 95 -6.87 0.80 -23.04
N SER A 96 -6.52 1.42 -24.17
CA SER A 96 -7.32 2.43 -24.85
C SER A 96 -8.69 1.89 -25.30
N ALA A 97 -8.73 0.68 -25.87
CA ALA A 97 -9.97 0.02 -26.29
C ALA A 97 -10.88 -0.31 -25.09
N LEU A 98 -10.30 -0.79 -23.98
CA LEU A 98 -11.03 -1.05 -22.73
C LEU A 98 -11.63 0.22 -22.13
N GLN A 99 -10.86 1.31 -22.06
CA GLN A 99 -11.35 2.60 -21.57
C GLN A 99 -12.47 3.16 -22.43
N ALA A 100 -12.38 3.03 -23.76
CA ALA A 100 -13.44 3.45 -24.68
C ALA A 100 -14.74 2.66 -24.44
N LYS A 101 -14.66 1.34 -24.24
CA LYS A 101 -15.82 0.50 -23.91
C LYS A 101 -16.44 0.88 -22.57
N LEU A 102 -15.64 1.14 -21.54
CA LEU A 102 -16.14 1.56 -20.23
C LEU A 102 -16.84 2.92 -20.26
N ARG A 103 -16.38 3.87 -21.10
CA ARG A 103 -17.05 5.15 -21.30
C ARG A 103 -18.39 5.00 -22.01
N ALA A 104 -18.48 4.10 -23.00
CA ALA A 104 -19.71 3.84 -23.74
C ALA A 104 -20.83 3.25 -22.85
N LEU A 105 -20.46 2.50 -21.81
CA LEU A 105 -21.40 1.91 -20.83
C LEU A 105 -21.90 2.87 -19.76
N ARG A 106 -21.40 4.13 -19.71
CA ARG A 106 -21.83 5.16 -18.75
C ARG A 106 -22.96 6.06 -19.28
N LYS A 107 -23.56 5.71 -20.43
CA LYS A 107 -24.81 6.29 -20.95
C LYS A 107 -25.94 5.31 -20.71
#